data_AF-A0A3D0JHY5-F1
#
_entry.id   AF-A0A3D0JHY5-F1
#
_cell.length_a   1.000
_cell.length_b   1.000
_cell.length_c   1.000
_cell.angle_alpha   90.00
_cell.angle_beta   90.00
_cell.angle_gamma   90.00
#
_symmetry.space_group_name_H-M   'P 1'
#
loop_
_entity.id
_entity.type
_entity.pdbx_description
1 polymer ?
#
loop_
_entity_poly.entity_id
_entity_poly.type
_entity_poly.pdbx_seq_one_letter_code
_entity_poly.pdbx_strand_id
1 'polypeptide(L)'
;MGSGKSTVGIKLAKLYGMKFYDTDEMIEEKAGMKISEIFEKYGEAAFRDMETELIREAASWKNAVISTGGGMPVREENRELLKKAGAVIYLKTDAKTTVSRL
;
A
#
# COMPACT_ATOMS: atom_id res chain seq x y z
N MET A 1 -9.11 -4.14 -1.07
CA MET A 1 -9.90 -3.13 -0.33
C MET A 1 -10.64 -3.82 0.82
N GLY A 2 -11.09 -3.13 1.88
CA GLY A 2 -11.95 -3.71 2.94
C GLY A 2 -11.28 -4.47 4.11
N SER A 3 -9.97 -4.74 4.06
CA SER A 3 -9.27 -5.46 5.14
C SER A 3 -8.92 -4.62 6.38
N GLY A 4 -9.15 -3.29 6.34
CA GLY A 4 -8.91 -2.38 7.47
C GLY A 4 -7.49 -1.84 7.61
N LYS A 5 -6.64 -1.93 6.57
CA LYS A 5 -5.23 -1.48 6.61
C LYS A 5 -5.07 -0.02 7.01
N SER A 6 -5.77 0.90 6.35
CA SER A 6 -5.66 2.33 6.65
C SER A 6 -6.17 2.63 8.07
N THR A 7 -7.30 2.04 8.49
CA THR A 7 -7.84 2.22 9.85
C THR A 7 -6.89 1.73 10.95
N VAL A 8 -6.31 0.53 10.80
CA VAL A 8 -5.36 -0.02 11.77
C VAL A 8 -4.03 0.74 11.72
N GLY A 9 -3.56 1.07 10.52
CA GLY A 9 -2.30 1.77 10.30
C GLY A 9 -2.28 3.17 10.92
N ILE A 10 -3.36 3.94 10.74
CA ILE A 10 -3.50 5.28 11.37
C ILE A 10 -3.44 5.18 12.90
N LYS A 11 -4.14 4.19 13.48
CA LYS A 11 -4.13 3.98 14.95
C LYS A 11 -2.75 3.58 15.46
N LEU A 12 -2.05 2.68 14.75
CA LEU A 12 -0.69 2.27 15.09
C LEU A 12 0.28 3.46 15.00
N ALA A 13 0.21 4.23 13.92
CA ALA A 13 1.07 5.39 13.74
C ALA A 13 0.89 6.40 14.87
N LYS A 14 -0.36 6.69 15.25
CA LYS A 14 -0.68 7.56 16.40
C LYS A 14 -0.17 7.01 17.73
N LEU A 15 -0.34 5.72 17.98
CA LEU A 15 0.07 5.08 19.24
C LEU A 15 1.58 5.13 19.45
N TYR A 16 2.36 4.98 18.38
CA TYR A 16 3.82 4.93 18.42
C TYR A 16 4.51 6.23 18.00
N GLY A 17 3.76 7.31 17.74
CA GLY A 17 4.31 8.59 17.27
C GLY A 17 5.02 8.48 15.91
N MET A 18 4.56 7.58 15.06
CA MET A 18 5.09 7.35 13.71
C MET A 18 4.28 8.11 12.65
N LYS A 19 4.85 8.26 11.45
CA LYS A 19 4.12 8.76 10.28
C LYS A 19 3.26 7.66 9.68
N PHE A 20 2.12 8.03 9.09
CA PHE A 20 1.29 7.11 8.31
C PHE A 20 1.36 7.48 6.83
N TYR A 21 1.47 6.48 5.97
CA TYR A 21 1.45 6.61 4.52
C TYR A 21 0.50 5.58 3.92
N ASP A 22 -0.32 5.98 2.96
CA ASP A 22 -1.10 5.06 2.12
C ASP A 22 -0.52 5.07 0.70
N THR A 23 -0.07 3.92 0.21
CA THR A 23 0.65 3.85 -1.07
C THR A 23 -0.26 4.19 -2.24
N ASP A 24 -1.56 3.90 -2.14
CA ASP A 24 -2.50 4.21 -3.22
C ASP A 24 -2.64 5.73 -3.34
N GLU A 25 -2.81 6.44 -2.22
CA GLU A 25 -2.86 7.92 -2.17
C GLU A 25 -1.56 8.55 -2.68
N MET A 26 -0.41 8.00 -2.28
CA MET A 26 0.90 8.51 -2.73
C MET A 26 1.13 8.34 -4.22
N ILE A 27 0.66 7.24 -4.82
CA ILE A 27 0.76 7.04 -6.27
C ILE A 27 -0.15 8.04 -6.99
N GLU A 28 -1.39 8.25 -6.52
CA GLU A 28 -2.29 9.27 -7.11
C GLU A 28 -1.69 10.67 -7.04
N GLU A 29 -1.11 11.05 -5.89
CA GLU A 29 -0.48 12.36 -5.70
C GLU A 29 0.72 12.55 -6.64
N LYS A 30 1.59 11.54 -6.74
CA LYS A 30 2.76 11.59 -7.65
C LYS A 30 2.37 11.61 -9.12
N ALA A 31 1.34 10.87 -9.51
CA ALA A 31 0.87 10.78 -10.90
C ALA A 31 -0.01 11.97 -11.30
N GLY A 32 -0.56 12.71 -10.32
CA GLY A 32 -1.51 13.80 -10.56
C GLY A 32 -2.84 13.33 -11.14
N MET A 33 -3.20 12.06 -10.95
CA MET A 33 -4.43 11.45 -11.47
C MET A 33 -4.85 10.24 -10.63
N LYS A 34 -6.12 9.84 -10.76
CA LYS A 34 -6.66 8.70 -10.02
C LYS A 34 -6.10 7.38 -10.49
N ILE A 35 -6.03 6.38 -9.61
CA ILE A 35 -5.59 5.03 -9.97
C ILE A 35 -6.42 4.48 -11.13
N SER A 36 -7.75 4.70 -11.13
CA SER A 36 -8.62 4.31 -12.24
C SER A 36 -8.16 4.89 -13.59
N GLU A 37 -7.72 6.15 -13.61
CA GLU A 37 -7.21 6.80 -14.82
C GLU A 37 -5.83 6.27 -15.22
N ILE A 38 -4.99 5.90 -14.25
CA ILE A 38 -3.70 5.25 -14.52
C ILE A 38 -3.92 3.91 -15.21
N PHE A 39 -4.84 3.09 -14.69
CA PHE A 39 -5.21 1.82 -15.29
C PHE A 39 -5.79 1.99 -16.70
N GLU A 40 -6.63 3.00 -16.92
CA GLU A 40 -7.23 3.28 -18.22
C GLU A 40 -6.20 3.76 -19.26
N LYS A 41 -5.28 4.66 -18.88
CA LYS A 41 -4.31 5.29 -19.80
C LYS A 41 -3.05 4.47 -20.02
N TYR A 42 -2.55 3.81 -18.98
CA TYR A 42 -1.23 3.15 -18.96
C TYR A 42 -1.31 1.65 -18.70
N GLY A 43 -2.47 1.14 -18.30
CA GLY A 43 -2.67 -0.27 -17.99
C GLY A 43 -2.18 -0.67 -16.60
N GLU A 44 -2.60 -1.86 -16.17
CA GLU A 44 -2.23 -2.41 -14.86
C GLU A 44 -0.72 -2.60 -14.71
N ALA A 45 -0.02 -3.03 -15.76
CA ALA A 45 1.42 -3.27 -15.70
C ALA A 45 2.20 -2.02 -15.26
N ALA A 46 1.87 -0.85 -15.83
CA ALA A 46 2.47 0.41 -15.46
C ALA A 46 2.14 0.82 -14.01
N PHE A 47 0.90 0.61 -13.55
CA PHE A 47 0.56 0.84 -12.14
C PHE A 47 1.39 -0.05 -11.20
N ARG A 48 1.60 -1.33 -11.56
CA ARG A 48 2.44 -2.23 -10.78
C ARG A 48 3.92 -1.81 -10.78
N ASP A 49 4.41 -1.19 -11.87
CA ASP A 49 5.74 -0.59 -11.90
C ASP A 49 5.83 0.60 -10.92
N MET A 50 4.81 1.45 -10.88
CA MET A 50 4.73 2.57 -9.91
C MET A 50 4.69 2.08 -8.46
N GLU A 51 3.93 1.01 -8.17
CA GLU A 51 3.95 0.33 -6.86
C GLU A 51 5.35 -0.13 -6.49
N THR A 52 6.06 -0.75 -7.43
CA THR A 52 7.42 -1.27 -7.24
C THR A 52 8.42 -0.16 -6.93
N GLU A 53 8.38 0.94 -7.69
CA GLU A 53 9.26 2.09 -7.44
C GLU A 53 8.95 2.75 -6.09
N LEU A 54 7.67 2.88 -5.73
CA LEU A 54 7.30 3.46 -4.44
C LEU A 54 7.81 2.62 -3.26
N ILE A 55 7.75 1.28 -3.31
CA ILE A 55 8.28 0.45 -2.21
C ILE A 55 9.81 0.50 -2.13
N ARG A 56 10.53 0.70 -3.26
CA ARG A 56 11.98 0.94 -3.25
C ARG A 56 12.31 2.21 -2.48
N GLU A 57 11.57 3.29 -2.72
CA GLU A 57 11.72 4.54 -1.96
C GLU A 57 11.38 4.33 -0.48
N ALA A 58 10.27 3.64 -0.22
CA ALA A 58 9.76 3.43 1.13
C ALA A 58 10.68 2.59 2.02
N ALA A 59 11.56 1.77 1.43
CA ALA A 59 12.59 1.03 2.17
C ALA A 59 13.58 1.95 2.92
N SER A 60 13.71 3.21 2.49
CA SER A 60 14.53 4.21 3.18
C SER A 60 13.81 4.92 4.32
N TRP A 61 12.48 4.86 4.38
CA TRP A 61 11.68 5.59 5.36
C TRP A 61 11.87 4.99 6.76
N LYS A 62 11.97 5.88 7.75
CA LYS A 62 12.11 5.51 9.16
C LYS A 62 10.92 6.02 9.95
N ASN A 63 10.56 5.32 11.02
CA ASN A 63 9.44 5.67 11.91
C ASN A 63 8.12 5.89 11.16
N ALA A 64 7.77 4.92 10.31
CA ALA A 64 6.63 4.99 9.41
C ALA A 64 5.80 3.71 9.47
N VAL A 65 4.47 3.86 9.39
CA VAL A 65 3.51 2.80 9.14
C VAL A 65 2.97 3.00 7.74
N ILE A 66 3.10 1.97 6.90
CA ILE A 66 2.75 2.03 5.47
C ILE A 66 1.57 1.10 5.22
N SER A 67 0.45 1.66 4.77
CA SER A 67 -0.69 0.92 4.21
C SER A 67 -0.42 0.69 2.72
N THR A 68 -0.23 -0.57 2.34
CA THR A 68 0.05 -0.93 0.94
C THR A 68 -1.24 -1.19 0.15
N GLY A 69 -1.20 -0.93 -1.15
CA GLY A 69 -2.21 -1.38 -2.10
C GLY A 69 -2.43 -2.90 -2.01
N GLY A 70 -3.66 -3.35 -2.29
CA GLY A 70 -4.02 -4.77 -2.18
C GLY A 70 -3.27 -5.68 -3.16
N GLY A 71 -2.85 -5.14 -4.30
CA GLY A 71 -2.12 -5.86 -5.34
C GLY A 71 -0.59 -5.79 -5.19
N MET A 72 -0.06 -4.93 -4.32
CA MET A 72 1.38 -4.76 -4.09
C MET A 72 2.14 -6.09 -3.93
N PRO A 73 1.67 -7.08 -3.12
CA PRO A 73 2.40 -8.34 -2.92
C PRO A 73 2.26 -9.35 -4.07
N VAL A 74 1.49 -9.05 -5.13
CA VAL A 74 1.31 -9.96 -6.27
C VAL A 74 2.61 -10.16 -7.02
N ARG A 75 3.41 -9.09 -7.21
CA ARG A 75 4.76 -9.18 -7.79
C ARG A 75 5.72 -9.79 -6.77
N GLU A 76 6.51 -10.76 -7.22
CA GLU A 76 7.48 -11.45 -6.37
C GLU A 76 8.57 -10.49 -5.86
N GLU A 77 9.06 -9.60 -6.73
CA GLU A 77 10.06 -8.58 -6.34
C GLU A 77 9.57 -7.69 -5.18
N ASN A 78 8.28 -7.32 -5.18
CA ASN A 78 7.69 -6.49 -4.14
C ASN A 78 7.67 -7.20 -2.80
N ARG A 79 7.57 -8.53 -2.77
CA ARG A 79 7.63 -9.30 -1.51
C ARG A 79 9.00 -9.16 -0.86
N GLU A 80 10.07 -9.21 -1.65
CA GLU A 80 11.43 -9.05 -1.14
C GLU A 80 11.70 -7.59 -0.75
N LEU A 81 11.19 -6.62 -1.49
CA LEU A 81 11.28 -5.20 -1.13
C LEU A 81 10.52 -4.88 0.17
N LEU A 82 9.31 -5.43 0.35
CA LEU A 82 8.53 -5.27 1.58
C LEU A 82 9.25 -5.83 2.81
N LYS A 83 9.86 -7.02 2.69
CA LYS A 83 10.65 -7.62 3.78
C LYS A 83 11.88 -6.77 4.14
N LYS A 84 12.49 -6.11 3.16
CA LYS A 84 13.63 -5.20 3.37
C LYS A 84 13.20 -3.86 3.96
N ALA A 85 12.01 -3.38 3.65
CA ALA A 85 11.47 -2.11 4.14
C ALA A 85 11.14 -2.16 5.64
N GLY A 86 10.73 -3.32 6.16
CA GLY A 86 10.50 -3.50 7.60
C GLY A 86 9.59 -4.68 7.93
N ALA A 87 8.91 -4.58 9.07
CA ALA A 87 7.96 -5.61 9.50
C ALA A 87 6.71 -5.61 8.61
N VAL A 88 6.40 -6.76 8.02
CA VAL A 88 5.23 -6.95 7.15
C VAL A 88 4.09 -7.57 7.97
N ILE A 89 2.98 -6.85 8.10
CA ILE A 89 1.81 -7.29 8.86
C ILE A 89 0.65 -7.60 7.91
N TYR A 90 0.24 -8.87 7.87
CA TYR A 90 -0.92 -9.29 7.10
C TYR A 90 -2.21 -9.24 7.94
N LEU A 91 -3.09 -8.29 7.62
CA LEU A 91 -4.42 -8.21 8.21
C LEU A 91 -5.37 -9.19 7.53
N LYS A 92 -5.42 -10.42 8.05
CA LYS A 92 -6.31 -11.47 7.57
C LYS A 92 -7.76 -11.16 7.94
N THR A 93 -8.63 -11.15 6.94
CA THR A 93 -10.08 -10.99 7.08
C THR A 93 -10.76 -12.04 6.21
N ASP A 94 -11.90 -12.56 6.64
CA ASP A 94 -12.68 -13.48 5.81
C ASP A 94 -13.41 -12.72 4.69
N ALA A 95 -13.84 -13.45 3.66
CA ALA A 95 -14.51 -12.87 2.49
C ALA A 95 -15.81 -12.15 2.86
N LYS A 96 -16.62 -12.71 3.78
CA LYS A 96 -17.90 -12.13 4.20
C LYS A 96 -17.68 -10.77 4.87
N THR A 97 -16.73 -10.69 5.78
CA THR A 97 -16.31 -9.46 6.47
C THR A 97 -15.73 -8.44 5.48
N THR A 98 -14.97 -8.89 4.48
CA THR A 98 -14.38 -7.99 3.48
C THR A 98 -15.47 -7.37 2.61
N VAL A 99 -16.40 -8.19 2.09
CA VAL A 99 -17.51 -7.74 1.24
C VAL A 99 -18.44 -6.79 1.99
N SER A 100 -18.72 -7.02 3.28
CA SER A 100 -19.57 -6.12 4.07
C SER A 100 -18.95 -4.74 4.34
N ARG A 101 -17.70 -4.51 3.95
CA ARG A 101 -16.95 -3.25 4.15
C ARG A 101 -16.57 -2.55 2.85
N LEU A 102 -16.95 -3.12 1.70
CA LEU A 102 -16.83 -2.49 0.39
C LEU A 102 -18.07 -1.62 0.15
#